data_AF-A0A7C4ZBH3-F1
#
_entry.id   AF-A0A7C4ZBH3-F1
#
_cell.length_a   1.000
_cell.length_b   1.000
_cell.length_c   1.000
_cell.angle_alpha   90.00
_cell.angle_beta   90.00
_cell.angle_gamma   90.00
#
_symmetry.space_group_name_H-M   'P 1'
#
loop_
_entity.id
_entity.type
_entity.pdbx_description
1 polymer ?
#
loop_
_entity_poly.entity_id
_entity_poly.type
_entity_poly.pdbx_seq_one_letter_code
_entity_poly.pdbx_strand_id
1 'polypeptide(L)'
;MRWHRQIGVGAVAISDRAKQYVNDVLATSRLSYGPYSARFERQFAKDHDCKHCIFTNSGTSSLQIALAVLKEKYNWADGDEVLCPATTFIATSNIILQNNMTPVFVDVDPVTYNIDPEKIEKHITKRTRCVIVVHLYGQPA
;
A
#
# COMPACT_ATOMS: atom_id res chain seq x y z
N MET A 1 33.25 -12.09 -26.44
CA MET A 1 32.45 -10.93 -25.97
C MET A 1 32.25 -11.06 -24.46
N ARG A 2 32.88 -10.18 -23.67
CA ARG A 2 32.73 -10.18 -22.20
C ARG A 2 31.49 -9.36 -21.85
N TRP A 3 30.46 -10.01 -21.31
CA TRP A 3 29.28 -9.36 -20.75
C TRP A 3 29.73 -8.29 -19.75
N HIS A 4 29.44 -7.03 -20.06
CA HIS A 4 29.54 -5.94 -19.10
C HIS A 4 28.45 -6.17 -18.05
N ARG A 5 28.78 -6.08 -16.75
CA ARG A 5 27.80 -6.30 -15.67
C ARG A 5 26.60 -5.37 -15.89
N GLN A 6 25.44 -5.95 -16.19
CA GLN A 6 24.18 -5.22 -16.29
C GLN A 6 23.60 -5.08 -14.88
N ILE A 7 23.54 -3.84 -14.38
CA ILE A 7 22.89 -3.53 -13.09
C ILE A 7 21.42 -3.25 -13.39
N GLY A 8 20.55 -4.18 -12.99
CA GLY A 8 19.09 -4.03 -13.12
C GLY A 8 18.49 -3.23 -11.96
N VAL A 9 17.26 -2.72 -12.16
CA VAL A 9 16.52 -1.95 -11.14
C VAL A 9 15.81 -2.83 -10.10
N GLY A 10 15.76 -4.14 -10.32
CA GLY A 10 15.15 -5.10 -9.42
C GLY A 10 15.57 -6.53 -9.74
N ALA A 11 15.59 -7.39 -8.72
CA ALA A 11 15.79 -8.82 -8.84
C ALA A 11 14.95 -9.54 -7.77
N VAL A 12 14.58 -10.78 -8.03
CA VAL A 12 13.93 -11.65 -7.04
C VAL A 12 14.92 -12.70 -6.55
N ALA A 13 15.05 -12.84 -5.23
CA ALA A 13 15.82 -13.89 -4.61
C ALA A 13 14.87 -14.88 -3.92
N ILE A 14 14.68 -16.06 -4.51
CA ILE A 14 13.83 -17.11 -3.95
C ILE A 14 14.72 -18.10 -3.19
N SER A 15 14.66 -18.06 -1.87
CA SER A 15 15.42 -18.97 -1.00
C SER A 15 14.90 -20.41 -1.09
N ASP A 16 15.72 -21.40 -0.72
CA ASP A 16 15.29 -22.80 -0.69
C ASP A 16 14.16 -23.03 0.31
N ARG A 17 14.13 -22.25 1.40
CA ARG A 17 13.02 -22.25 2.35
C ARG A 17 11.71 -21.76 1.72
N ALA A 18 11.75 -20.75 0.85
CA ALA A 18 10.57 -20.30 0.13
C ALA A 18 10.05 -21.40 -0.81
N LYS A 19 10.95 -22.10 -1.52
CA LYS A 19 10.59 -23.24 -2.38
C LYS A 19 9.97 -24.39 -1.59
N GLN A 20 10.50 -24.69 -0.40
CA GLN A 20 9.93 -25.70 0.50
C GLN A 20 8.48 -25.35 0.88
N TYR A 21 8.22 -24.12 1.34
CA TYR A 21 6.85 -23.72 1.70
C TYR A 21 5.88 -23.75 0.51
N VAL A 22 6.34 -23.43 -0.71
CA VAL A 22 5.52 -23.61 -1.92
C VAL A 22 5.16 -25.08 -2.12
N ASN A 23 6.14 -25.99 -2.03
CA ASN A 23 5.91 -27.43 -2.18
C ASN A 23 5.00 -28.00 -1.07
N ASP A 24 5.15 -27.52 0.17
CA ASP A 24 4.28 -27.92 1.27
C ASP A 24 2.82 -27.56 0.98
N VAL A 25 2.55 -26.36 0.45
CA VAL A 25 1.19 -25.94 0.02
C VAL A 25 0.69 -26.82 -1.12
N LEU A 26 1.52 -27.09 -2.14
CA LEU A 26 1.15 -27.94 -3.27
C LEU A 26 0.76 -29.35 -2.80
N ALA A 27 1.46 -29.91 -1.81
CA ALA A 27 1.14 -31.22 -1.24
C ALA A 27 -0.22 -31.27 -0.50
N THR A 28 -0.76 -30.12 -0.07
CA THR A 28 -2.09 -30.06 0.57
C THR A 28 -3.25 -30.06 -0.42
N SER A 29 -2.99 -29.85 -1.72
CA SER A 29 -4.02 -29.63 -2.75
C SER A 29 -4.97 -28.46 -2.44
N ARG A 30 -4.59 -27.52 -1.56
CA ARG A 30 -5.37 -26.33 -1.20
C ARG A 30 -4.56 -25.06 -1.46
N LEU A 31 -4.89 -24.37 -2.55
CA LEU A 31 -4.19 -23.17 -3.00
C LEU A 31 -4.82 -21.85 -2.52
N SER A 32 -6.05 -21.90 -2.02
CA SER A 32 -6.74 -20.73 -1.43
C SER A 32 -6.27 -20.47 0.00
N TYR A 33 -6.76 -19.37 0.60
CA TYR A 33 -6.40 -18.93 1.95
C TYR A 33 -6.34 -20.10 2.95
N GLY A 34 -5.22 -20.25 3.66
CA GLY A 34 -5.01 -21.40 4.53
C GLY A 34 -4.04 -21.16 5.69
N PRO A 35 -3.53 -22.25 6.30
CA PRO A 35 -2.68 -22.14 7.49
C PRO A 35 -1.46 -21.24 7.31
N TYR A 36 -0.88 -21.22 6.10
CA TYR A 36 0.25 -20.34 5.76
C TYR A 36 -0.14 -18.87 5.72
N SER A 37 -1.29 -18.53 5.12
CA SER A 37 -1.83 -17.15 5.10
C SER A 37 -2.13 -16.67 6.52
N ALA A 38 -2.85 -17.46 7.32
CA ALA A 38 -3.17 -17.12 8.71
C ALA A 38 -1.92 -16.99 9.59
N ARG A 39 -0.90 -17.81 9.34
CA ARG A 39 0.40 -17.71 10.02
C ARG A 39 1.14 -16.43 9.63
N PHE A 40 1.15 -16.09 8.34
CA PHE A 40 1.74 -14.85 7.85
C PHE A 40 1.08 -13.63 8.51
N GLU A 41 -0.25 -13.56 8.50
CA GLU A 41 -1.00 -12.44 9.10
C GLU A 41 -0.68 -12.26 10.59
N ARG A 42 -0.67 -13.34 11.37
CA ARG A 42 -0.31 -13.27 12.81
C ARG A 42 1.12 -12.78 13.02
N GLN A 43 2.07 -13.27 12.24
CA GLN A 43 3.47 -12.88 12.38
C GLN A 43 3.69 -11.43 11.92
N PHE A 44 3.12 -11.05 10.78
CA PHE A 44 3.26 -9.72 10.22
C PHE A 44 2.63 -8.65 11.13
N ALA A 45 1.46 -8.94 11.72
CA ALA A 45 0.85 -8.09 12.74
C ALA A 45 1.78 -7.87 13.94
N LYS A 46 2.38 -8.96 14.45
CA LYS A 46 3.36 -8.88 15.55
C LYS A 46 4.60 -8.06 15.19
N ASP A 47 5.15 -8.26 14.00
CA ASP A 47 6.37 -7.58 13.54
C ASP A 47 6.18 -6.06 13.37
N HIS A 48 4.93 -5.61 13.14
CA HIS A 48 4.57 -4.19 12.97
C HIS A 48 3.83 -3.61 14.19
N ASP A 49 3.83 -4.30 15.33
CA ASP A 49 3.11 -3.89 16.55
C ASP A 49 1.63 -3.52 16.31
N CYS A 50 0.97 -4.30 15.46
CA CYS A 50 -0.43 -4.13 15.08
C CYS A 50 -1.30 -5.25 15.66
N LYS A 51 -2.54 -4.92 16.04
CA LYS A 51 -3.50 -5.91 16.58
C LYS A 51 -3.95 -6.93 15.52
N HIS A 52 -4.06 -6.49 14.26
CA HIS A 52 -4.57 -7.28 13.15
C HIS A 52 -3.76 -7.04 11.87
N CYS A 53 -3.69 -8.05 11.01
CA CYS A 53 -3.17 -7.97 9.65
C CYS A 53 -4.11 -8.77 8.74
N ILE A 54 -4.37 -8.25 7.53
CA ILE A 54 -5.14 -8.93 6.50
C ILE A 54 -4.25 -9.00 5.27
N PHE A 55 -3.92 -10.21 4.83
CA PHE A 55 -3.14 -10.43 3.62
C PHE A 55 -4.06 -10.33 2.39
N THR A 56 -3.63 -9.58 1.39
CA THR A 56 -4.33 -9.45 0.12
C THR A 56 -3.41 -9.78 -1.05
N ASN A 57 -3.96 -9.85 -2.26
CA ASN A 57 -3.21 -10.16 -3.47
C ASN A 57 -2.28 -9.03 -3.94
N SER A 58 -2.41 -7.79 -3.43
CA SER A 58 -1.54 -6.67 -3.82
C SER A 58 -1.58 -5.48 -2.85
N GLY A 59 -0.57 -4.61 -2.91
CA GLY A 59 -0.59 -3.33 -2.19
C GLY A 59 -1.75 -2.42 -2.63
N THR A 60 -2.07 -2.38 -3.93
CA THR A 60 -3.21 -1.62 -4.46
C THR A 60 -4.54 -2.08 -3.84
N SER A 61 -4.78 -3.40 -3.82
CA SER A 61 -6.00 -3.98 -3.23
C SER A 61 -6.08 -3.71 -1.73
N SER A 62 -4.94 -3.76 -1.02
CA SER A 62 -4.87 -3.41 0.40
C SER A 62 -5.32 -1.96 0.64
N LEU A 63 -4.78 -1.02 -0.13
CA LEU A 63 -5.12 0.41 0.00
C LEU A 63 -6.56 0.69 -0.43
N GLN A 64 -7.04 0.01 -1.47
CA GLN A 64 -8.43 0.11 -1.93
C GLN A 64 -9.42 -0.31 -0.85
N ILE A 65 -9.21 -1.47 -0.21
CA ILE A 65 -10.06 -1.97 0.87
C ILE A 65 -9.98 -1.06 2.09
N ALA A 66 -8.78 -0.57 2.45
CA ALA A 66 -8.61 0.34 3.57
C ALA A 66 -9.45 1.62 3.39
N LEU A 67 -9.39 2.25 2.21
CA LEU A 67 -10.19 3.44 1.92
C LEU A 67 -11.69 3.12 1.88
N ALA A 68 -12.09 2.01 1.25
CA ALA A 68 -13.50 1.59 1.17
C ALA A 68 -14.12 1.40 2.56
N VAL A 69 -13.41 0.72 3.46
CA VAL A 69 -13.86 0.49 4.84
C VAL A 69 -14.00 1.79 5.60
N LEU A 70 -13.06 2.74 5.46
CA LEU A 70 -13.18 4.05 6.10
C LEU A 70 -14.38 4.82 5.56
N LYS A 71 -14.55 4.84 4.22
CA LYS A 71 -15.67 5.50 3.55
C LYS A 71 -17.01 4.97 4.05
N GLU A 72 -17.18 3.64 4.11
CA GLU A 72 -18.39 3.00 4.61
C GLU A 72 -18.60 3.27 6.10
N LYS A 73 -17.57 3.04 6.93
CA LYS A 73 -17.63 3.20 8.40
C LYS A 73 -18.05 4.61 8.81
N TYR A 74 -17.56 5.63 8.12
CA TYR A 74 -17.83 7.03 8.43
C TYR A 74 -18.90 7.66 7.53
N ASN A 75 -19.54 6.86 6.66
CA ASN A 75 -20.57 7.29 5.73
C ASN A 75 -20.15 8.52 4.90
N TRP A 76 -18.92 8.50 4.37
CA TRP A 76 -18.42 9.55 3.47
C TRP A 76 -19.13 9.50 2.13
N ALA A 77 -19.36 10.67 1.54
CA ALA A 77 -20.11 10.80 0.30
C ALA A 77 -19.22 10.54 -0.93
N ASP A 78 -19.86 10.16 -2.04
CA ASP A 78 -19.21 10.21 -3.35
C ASP A 78 -18.78 11.66 -3.66
N GLY A 79 -17.58 11.81 -4.20
CA GLY A 79 -16.95 13.09 -4.49
C GLY A 79 -16.23 13.75 -3.31
N ASP A 80 -16.32 13.21 -2.09
CA ASP A 80 -15.51 13.67 -0.96
C ASP A 80 -14.01 13.58 -1.28
N GLU A 81 -13.22 14.47 -0.67
CA GLU A 81 -11.82 14.71 -1.04
C GLU A 81 -10.86 13.89 -0.16
N VAL A 82 -9.85 13.30 -0.80
CA VAL A 82 -8.72 12.64 -0.14
C VAL A 82 -7.44 13.34 -0.60
N LEU A 83 -6.68 13.88 0.36
CA LEU A 83 -5.40 14.50 0.06
C LEU A 83 -4.35 13.41 -0.16
N CYS A 84 -3.49 13.55 -1.18
CA CYS A 84 -2.39 12.64 -1.44
C CYS A 84 -1.18 13.37 -2.05
N PRO A 85 0.05 12.85 -1.92
CA PRO A 85 1.23 13.49 -2.50
C PRO A 85 1.16 13.53 -4.02
N ALA A 86 1.64 14.63 -4.61
CA ALA A 86 1.80 14.80 -6.05
C ALA A 86 2.85 13.83 -6.65
N THR A 87 3.80 13.36 -5.83
CA THR A 87 4.80 12.35 -6.22
C THR A 87 4.54 11.06 -5.45
N THR A 88 4.08 10.01 -6.16
CA THR A 88 3.79 8.69 -5.60
C THR A 88 3.68 7.63 -6.71
N PHE A 89 3.45 6.37 -6.34
CA PHE A 89 2.98 5.34 -7.26
C PHE A 89 1.49 5.53 -7.58
N ILE A 90 1.10 5.31 -8.84
CA ILE A 90 -0.24 5.60 -9.38
C ILE A 90 -1.39 4.93 -8.62
N ALA A 91 -1.13 3.80 -7.94
CA ALA A 91 -2.13 3.13 -7.13
C ALA A 91 -2.77 4.07 -6.09
N THR A 92 -2.02 5.02 -5.52
CA THR A 92 -2.50 5.96 -4.50
C THR A 92 -3.67 6.81 -5.01
N SER A 93 -3.59 7.37 -6.22
CA SER A 93 -4.69 8.17 -6.78
C SER A 93 -5.79 7.30 -7.38
N ASN A 94 -5.43 6.15 -7.97
CA ASN A 94 -6.41 5.25 -8.58
C ASN A 94 -7.42 4.72 -7.57
N ILE A 95 -6.98 4.31 -6.38
CA ILE A 95 -7.89 3.78 -5.37
C ILE A 95 -8.85 4.84 -4.82
N ILE A 96 -8.47 6.12 -4.86
CA ILE A 96 -9.35 7.22 -4.46
C ILE A 96 -10.50 7.32 -5.47
N LEU A 97 -10.17 7.35 -6.76
CA LEU A 97 -11.16 7.38 -7.84
C LEU A 97 -12.03 6.12 -7.87
N GLN A 98 -11.44 4.93 -7.66
CA GLN A 98 -12.17 3.66 -7.62
C GLN A 98 -13.14 3.56 -6.44
N ASN A 99 -12.94 4.35 -5.39
CA ASN A 99 -13.87 4.50 -4.28
C ASN A 99 -14.86 5.67 -4.49
N ASN A 100 -15.02 6.19 -5.72
CA ASN A 100 -15.83 7.36 -6.06
C ASN A 100 -15.48 8.60 -5.23
N MET A 101 -14.21 8.77 -4.84
CA MET A 101 -13.71 9.95 -4.11
C MET A 101 -12.83 10.79 -5.02
N THR A 102 -12.55 12.03 -4.61
CA THR A 102 -11.77 12.99 -5.40
C THR A 102 -10.33 13.09 -4.85
N PRO A 103 -9.30 12.74 -5.62
CA PRO A 103 -7.92 12.97 -5.21
C PRO A 103 -7.60 14.46 -5.28
N VAL A 104 -7.03 15.00 -4.21
CA VAL A 104 -6.49 16.37 -4.17
C VAL A 104 -4.98 16.27 -3.93
N PHE A 105 -4.22 16.65 -4.93
CA PHE A 105 -2.77 16.55 -4.87
C PHE A 105 -2.17 17.68 -4.03
N VAL A 106 -1.35 17.29 -3.07
CA VAL A 106 -0.51 18.18 -2.27
C VAL A 106 0.93 18.00 -2.73
N ASP A 107 1.62 19.11 -2.94
CA ASP A 107 3.02 19.10 -3.38
C ASP A 107 3.95 18.48 -2.31
N VAL A 108 5.14 18.08 -2.72
CA VAL A 108 6.10 17.35 -1.89
C VAL A 108 7.24 18.23 -1.40
N ASP A 109 7.91 17.80 -0.34
CA ASP A 109 9.18 18.37 0.08
C ASP A 109 10.27 17.91 -0.93
N PRO A 110 11.10 18.82 -1.48
CA PRO A 110 12.05 18.48 -2.54
C PRO A 110 13.27 17.67 -2.07
N VAL A 111 13.49 17.53 -0.76
CA VAL A 111 14.59 16.78 -0.15
C VAL A 111 14.16 15.35 0.16
N THR A 112 12.97 15.19 0.75
CA THR A 112 12.44 13.89 1.18
C THR A 112 11.53 13.23 0.15
N TYR A 113 10.97 14.02 -0.78
CA TYR A 113 9.93 13.64 -1.74
C TYR A 113 8.62 13.14 -1.11
N ASN A 114 8.49 13.18 0.21
CA ASN A 114 7.24 12.93 0.91
C ASN A 114 6.32 14.15 0.83
N ILE A 115 5.03 13.95 1.10
CA ILE A 115 4.05 15.05 1.14
C ILE A 115 4.54 16.15 2.08
N ASP A 116 4.50 17.41 1.62
CA ASP A 116 4.96 18.55 2.40
C ASP A 116 3.91 18.93 3.45
N PRO A 117 4.17 18.77 4.76
CA PRO A 117 3.19 19.05 5.80
C PRO A 117 2.73 20.52 5.83
N GLU A 118 3.62 21.46 5.49
CA GLU A 118 3.30 22.90 5.48
C GLU A 118 2.34 23.25 4.35
N LYS A 119 2.28 22.41 3.31
CA LYS A 119 1.38 22.61 2.17
C LYS A 119 0.03 21.91 2.34
N ILE A 120 -0.17 21.06 3.35
CA ILE A 120 -1.43 20.31 3.53
C ILE A 120 -2.59 21.24 3.86
N GLU A 121 -2.41 22.15 4.82
CA GLU A 121 -3.52 22.89 5.45
C GLU A 121 -4.35 23.70 4.44
N LYS A 122 -3.71 24.33 3.45
CA LYS A 122 -4.40 25.11 2.40
C LYS A 122 -5.30 24.28 1.48
N HIS A 123 -5.12 22.96 1.44
CA HIS A 123 -5.94 22.05 0.64
C HIS A 123 -7.10 21.43 1.44
N ILE A 124 -7.16 21.65 2.76
CA ILE A 124 -8.25 21.13 3.58
C ILE A 124 -9.52 21.94 3.30
N THR A 125 -10.58 21.24 2.92
CA THR A 125 -11.92 21.79 2.70
C THR A 125 -12.95 21.06 3.57
N LYS A 126 -14.20 21.52 3.53
CA LYS A 126 -15.32 20.81 4.17
C LYS A 126 -15.56 19.40 3.58
N ARG A 127 -15.02 19.10 2.40
CA ARG A 127 -15.10 17.79 1.75
C ARG A 127 -13.91 16.89 2.05
N THR A 128 -12.83 17.41 2.63
CA THR A 128 -11.66 16.59 2.97
C THR A 128 -12.02 15.57 4.05
N ARG A 129 -11.64 14.30 3.83
CA ARG A 129 -11.94 13.18 4.75
C ARG A 129 -10.71 12.53 5.34
N CYS A 130 -9.65 12.43 4.57
CA CYS A 130 -8.37 11.91 5.04
C CYS A 130 -7.20 12.40 4.19
N VAL A 131 -6.01 12.13 4.69
CA VAL A 131 -4.74 12.27 3.98
C VAL A 131 -4.15 10.88 3.82
N ILE A 132 -3.83 10.47 2.60
CA ILE A 132 -3.03 9.27 2.34
C ILE A 132 -1.58 9.71 2.17
N VAL A 133 -0.77 9.44 3.20
CA VAL A 133 0.69 9.63 3.14
C VAL A 133 1.35 8.44 2.44
N VAL A 134 2.55 8.68 1.89
CA VAL A 134 3.37 7.64 1.25
C VAL A 134 4.79 7.81 1.75
N HIS A 135 5.37 6.71 2.24
CA HIS A 135 6.77 6.65 2.67
C HIS A 135 7.66 6.38 1.46
N LEU A 136 7.92 7.44 0.67
CA LEU A 136 8.54 7.29 -0.64
C LEU A 136 9.98 6.76 -0.50
N TYR A 137 10.36 5.84 -1.39
CA TYR A 137 11.68 5.19 -1.39
C TYR A 137 12.09 4.50 -0.08
N GLY A 138 11.11 4.17 0.79
CA GLY A 138 11.36 3.56 2.09
C GLY A 138 11.65 4.57 3.22
N GLN A 139 11.55 5.87 2.94
CA GLN A 139 11.72 6.92 3.93
C GLN A 139 10.36 7.27 4.58
N PRO A 140 10.24 7.18 5.92
CA PRO A 140 9.03 7.59 6.63
C PRO A 140 8.65 9.05 6.35
N ALA A 141 7.34 9.29 6.28
CA ALA A 141 6.70 10.57 6.03
C ALA A 141 6.08 11.08 7.34
#